data_AF-A0A3B8S0T4-F1
#
_entry.id   AF-A0A3B8S0T4-F1
#
_cell.length_a   1.000
_cell.length_b   1.000
_cell.length_c   1.000
_cell.angle_alpha   90.00
_cell.angle_beta   90.00
_cell.angle_gamma   90.00
#
_symmetry.space_group_name_H-M   'P 1'
#
loop_
_entity.id
_entity.type
_entity.pdbx_description
1 polymer ?
#
loop_
_entity_poly.entity_id
_entity_poly.type
_entity_poly.pdbx_seq_one_letter_code
_entity_poly.pdbx_strand_id
1 'polypeptide(L)'
;KVHILHHAAKERIYGQEFSEELQRHGYQISYGTLYPLFHKLEENGYLQSESENVKGKVRRYYTITKSGKKILEKAKLQAKELVEELYEE
;
A
#
# COMPACT_ATOMS: atom_id res chain seq x y z
N LYS A 1 5.44 -0.42 -3.01
CA LYS A 1 4.26 -1.18 -3.53
C LYS A 1 3.83 -2.28 -2.55
N VAL A 2 4.71 -3.22 -2.18
CA VAL A 2 4.40 -4.31 -1.22
C VAL A 2 3.86 -3.76 0.12
N HIS A 3 4.53 -2.76 0.69
CA HIS A 3 4.09 -2.13 1.94
C HIS A 3 2.67 -1.53 1.84
N ILE A 4 2.35 -0.82 0.75
CA ILE A 4 1.00 -0.28 0.50
C ILE A 4 -0.05 -1.40 0.49
N LEU A 5 0.20 -2.47 -0.30
CA LEU A 5 -0.73 -3.59 -0.40
C LEU A 5 -0.88 -4.32 0.94
N HIS A 6 0.21 -4.47 1.69
CA HIS A 6 0.18 -5.08 3.02
C HIS A 6 -0.73 -4.31 3.99
N HIS A 7 -0.61 -2.99 4.06
CA HIS A 7 -1.49 -2.19 4.92
C HIS A 7 -2.94 -2.16 4.42
N ALA A 8 -3.15 -1.98 3.10
CA ALA A 8 -4.48 -2.02 2.48
C ALA A 8 -5.20 -3.37 2.61
N ALA A 9 -4.47 -4.45 2.94
CA ALA A 9 -5.02 -5.77 3.22
C ALA A 9 -5.47 -5.96 4.67
N LYS A 10 -4.92 -5.17 5.61
CA LYS A 10 -5.31 -5.18 7.02
C LYS A 10 -6.49 -4.27 7.28
N GLU A 11 -6.47 -3.07 6.69
CA GLU A 11 -7.50 -2.05 6.87
C GLU A 11 -7.52 -1.07 5.69
N ARG A 12 -8.58 -0.26 5.60
CA ARG A 12 -8.64 0.82 4.61
C ARG A 12 -7.58 1.87 4.93
N ILE A 13 -6.88 2.37 3.92
CA ILE A 13 -5.81 3.36 4.11
C ILE A 13 -6.20 4.71 3.53
N TYR A 14 -5.83 5.79 4.22
CA TYR A 14 -5.90 7.17 3.73
C TYR A 14 -4.49 7.74 3.60
N GLY A 15 -4.26 8.59 2.58
CA GLY A 15 -2.92 9.07 2.24
C GLY A 15 -2.17 9.76 3.38
N GLN A 16 -2.87 10.51 4.24
CA GLN A 16 -2.24 11.13 5.40
C GLN A 16 -1.77 10.08 6.43
N GLU A 17 -2.68 9.22 6.89
CA GLU A 17 -2.39 8.19 7.89
C GLU A 17 -1.29 7.24 7.41
N PHE A 18 -1.30 6.89 6.13
CA PHE A 18 -0.29 6.04 5.53
C PHE A 18 1.08 6.75 5.39
N SER A 19 1.10 8.06 5.09
CA SER A 19 2.35 8.83 5.07
C SER A 19 2.97 8.95 6.47
N GLU A 20 2.14 9.14 7.50
CA GLU A 20 2.58 9.17 8.90
C GLU A 20 3.14 7.81 9.33
N GLU A 21 2.52 6.71 8.95
CA GLU A 21 3.02 5.35 9.22
C GLU A 21 4.39 5.11 8.56
N LEU A 22 4.54 5.46 7.28
CA LEU A 22 5.80 5.36 6.55
C LEU A 22 6.94 6.11 7.24
N GLN A 23 6.66 7.31 7.76
CA GLN A 23 7.65 8.10 8.49
C GLN A 23 8.11 7.42 9.78
N ARG A 24 7.23 6.70 10.49
CA ARG A 24 7.62 5.91 11.68
C ARG A 24 8.58 4.77 11.34
N HIS A 25 8.50 4.22 10.13
CA HIS A 25 9.42 3.20 9.62
C HIS A 25 10.67 3.81 8.94
N GLY A 26 10.90 5.11 9.07
CA GLY A 26 12.08 5.80 8.53
C GLY A 26 11.95 6.19 7.05
N TYR A 27 10.79 6.04 6.42
CA TYR A 27 10.57 6.43 5.03
C TYR A 27 10.07 7.87 4.92
N GLN A 28 10.81 8.71 4.19
CA GLN A 28 10.35 10.05 3.82
C GLN A 28 9.73 10.02 2.41
N ILE A 29 8.41 9.81 2.33
CA ILE A 29 7.67 9.82 1.07
C ILE A 29 6.73 11.02 1.04
N SER A 30 6.93 11.90 0.06
CA SER A 30 6.05 13.05 -0.16
C SER A 30 4.67 12.61 -0.64
N TYR A 31 3.64 13.42 -0.37
CA TYR A 31 2.31 13.22 -0.95
C TYR A 31 2.33 13.19 -2.48
N GLY A 32 3.18 14.01 -3.10
CA GLY A 32 3.39 14.04 -4.55
C GLY A 32 3.94 12.73 -5.11
N THR A 33 4.55 11.88 -4.29
CA THR A 33 4.97 10.52 -4.66
C THR A 33 3.92 9.48 -4.28
N LEU A 34 3.29 9.64 -3.11
CA LEU A 34 2.37 8.66 -2.56
C LEU A 34 1.09 8.52 -3.39
N TYR A 35 0.44 9.63 -3.74
CA TYR A 35 -0.82 9.58 -4.49
C TYR A 35 -0.66 9.00 -5.90
N PRO A 36 0.38 9.33 -6.68
CA PRO A 36 0.65 8.63 -7.94
C PRO A 36 0.88 7.12 -7.78
N LEU A 37 1.45 6.67 -6.67
CA LEU A 37 1.59 5.24 -6.40
C LEU A 37 0.24 4.57 -6.12
N PHE A 38 -0.64 5.22 -5.36
CA PHE A 38 -2.01 4.71 -5.16
C PHE A 38 -2.78 4.65 -6.47
N HIS A 39 -2.74 5.72 -7.28
CA HIS A 39 -3.38 5.73 -8.60
C HIS A 39 -2.87 4.62 -9.50
N LYS A 40 -1.55 4.41 -9.59
CA LYS A 40 -1.00 3.28 -10.36
C LYS A 40 -1.47 1.92 -9.85
N LEU A 41 -1.58 1.73 -8.54
CA LEU A 41 -2.06 0.45 -7.98
C LEU A 41 -3.56 0.26 -8.24
N GLU A 42 -4.34 1.33 -8.24
CA GLU A 42 -5.77 1.33 -8.61
C GLU A 42 -5.97 1.04 -10.10
N GLU A 43 -5.22 1.69 -10.99
CA GLU A 43 -5.23 1.44 -12.45
C GLU A 43 -4.87 -0.01 -12.80
N ASN A 44 -3.92 -0.60 -12.06
CA ASN A 44 -3.57 -2.03 -12.19
C ASN A 44 -4.61 -2.96 -11.55
N GLY A 45 -5.68 -2.42 -10.97
CA GLY A 45 -6.75 -3.15 -10.31
C GLY A 45 -6.33 -3.81 -9.00
N TYR A 46 -5.20 -3.42 -8.39
CA TYR A 46 -4.73 -3.98 -7.12
C TYR A 46 -5.30 -3.29 -5.90
N LEU A 47 -5.69 -2.03 -6.05
CA LEU A 47 -6.47 -1.27 -5.09
C LEU A 47 -7.80 -0.86 -5.70
N GLN A 48 -8.76 -0.57 -4.85
CA GLN A 48 -9.98 0.16 -5.18
C GLN A 48 -10.11 1.32 -4.20
N SER A 49 -10.71 2.43 -4.63
CA SER A 49 -10.92 3.59 -3.78
C SER A 49 -12.39 3.94 -3.57
N GLU A 50 -12.68 4.48 -2.38
CA GLU A 50 -13.99 5.01 -2.00
C GLU A 50 -13.80 6.41 -1.41
N SER A 51 -14.69 7.34 -1.76
CA SER A 51 -14.64 8.71 -1.25
C SER A 51 -15.70 8.92 -0.18
N GLU A 52 -15.30 9.43 0.97
CA GLU A 52 -16.17 9.67 2.12
C GLU A 52 -16.02 11.11 2.59
N ASN A 53 -17.15 11.75 2.94
CA ASN A 53 -17.12 13.05 3.60
C ASN A 53 -16.95 12.86 5.11
N VAL A 54 -15.80 13.29 5.64
CA VAL A 54 -15.50 13.25 7.07
C VAL A 54 -15.38 14.69 7.55
N LYS A 55 -16.39 15.15 8.31
CA LYS A 55 -16.45 16.50 8.91
C LYS A 55 -16.25 17.63 7.89
N GLY A 56 -16.91 17.52 6.73
CA GLY A 56 -16.84 18.52 5.66
C GLY A 56 -15.63 18.37 4.73
N LYS A 57 -14.75 17.39 4.97
CA LYS A 57 -13.59 17.10 4.11
C LYS A 57 -13.79 15.78 3.39
N VAL A 58 -13.70 15.80 2.06
CA VAL A 58 -13.70 14.57 1.25
C VAL A 58 -12.36 13.85 1.43
N ARG A 59 -12.41 12.62 1.93
CA ARG A 59 -11.28 11.71 2.06
C ARG A 59 -11.44 10.57 1.07
N ARG A 60 -10.36 10.21 0.39
CA ARG A 60 -10.31 9.02 -0.46
C ARG A 60 -9.59 7.91 0.28
N TYR A 61 -10.32 6.84 0.59
CA TYR A 61 -9.77 5.63 1.20
C TYR A 61 -9.47 4.59 0.13
N TYR A 62 -8.43 3.80 0.34
CA TYR A 62 -8.04 2.71 -0.55
C TYR A 62 -8.12 1.38 0.19
N THR A 63 -8.62 0.35 -0.48
CA THR A 63 -8.66 -1.03 0.02
C THR A 63 -8.07 -1.97 -1.01
N ILE A 64 -7.50 -3.09 -0.56
CA ILE A 64 -6.94 -4.08 -1.47
C ILE A 64 -8.06 -4.87 -2.19
N THR A 65 -7.86 -5.14 -3.47
CA THR A 65 -8.76 -6.00 -4.26
C THR A 65 -8.36 -7.47 -4.17
N LYS A 66 -9.15 -8.36 -4.76
CA LYS A 66 -8.79 -9.79 -4.89
C LYS A 66 -7.50 -10.00 -5.69
N SER A 67 -7.30 -9.28 -6.79
CA SER A 67 -6.05 -9.31 -7.58
C SER A 67 -4.89 -8.70 -6.82
N GLY A 68 -5.12 -7.62 -6.05
CA GLY A 68 -4.14 -7.03 -5.14
C GLY A 68 -3.63 -8.03 -4.10
N LYS A 69 -4.52 -8.83 -3.50
CA LYS A 69 -4.12 -9.89 -2.56
C LYS A 69 -3.24 -10.94 -3.24
N LYS A 70 -3.59 -11.38 -4.46
CA LYS A 70 -2.77 -12.36 -5.21
C LYS A 70 -1.35 -11.85 -5.48
N ILE A 71 -1.19 -10.60 -5.90
CA ILE A 71 0.14 -10.03 -6.17
C ILE A 71 0.93 -9.78 -4.87
N LEU A 72 0.25 -9.45 -3.76
CA LEU A 72 0.87 -9.35 -2.45
C LEU A 72 1.45 -10.69 -1.99
N GLU A 73 0.69 -11.78 -2.10
CA GLU A 73 1.17 -13.12 -1.72
C GLU A 73 2.36 -13.55 -2.59
N LYS A 74 2.31 -13.30 -3.91
CA LYS A 74 3.46 -13.54 -4.79
C LYS A 74 4.69 -12.75 -4.34
N ALA A 75 4.53 -11.47 -4.01
CA ALA A 75 5.63 -10.63 -3.58
C ALA A 75 6.22 -11.06 -2.22
N LYS A 76 5.38 -11.57 -1.31
CA LYS A 76 5.85 -12.14 -0.03
C LYS A 76 6.71 -13.39 -0.25
N LEU A 77 6.29 -14.27 -1.16
CA LEU A 77 7.07 -15.47 -1.49
C LEU A 77 8.44 -15.10 -2.05
N GLN A 78 8.49 -14.18 -3.01
CA GLN A 78 9.76 -13.70 -3.59
C GLN A 78 10.66 -13.01 -2.55
N ALA A 79 10.07 -12.24 -1.63
CA ALA A 79 10.83 -11.61 -0.56
C ALA A 79 11.40 -12.65 0.41
N LYS A 80 10.66 -13.72 0.69
CA LYS A 80 11.12 -14.83 1.53
C LYS A 80 12.30 -15.56 0.90
N GLU A 81 12.17 -15.94 -0.38
CA GLU A 81 13.23 -16.59 -1.16
C GLU A 81 14.52 -15.75 -1.17
N LEU A 82 14.41 -14.45 -1.47
CA LEU A 82 15.56 -13.54 -1.44
C LEU A 82 16.20 -13.44 -0.04
N VAL A 83 15.40 -13.41 1.02
CA VAL A 83 15.94 -13.39 2.38
C VAL A 83 16.68 -14.69 2.68
N GLU A 84 16.14 -15.84 2.29
CA GLU A 84 16.81 -17.14 2.44
C GLU A 84 18.17 -17.14 1.69
N GLU A 85 18.21 -16.71 0.43
CA GLU A 85 19.45 -16.61 -0.36
C GLU A 85 20.51 -15.69 0.28
N LEU A 86 20.10 -14.58 0.91
CA LEU A 86 21.03 -13.62 1.51
C LEU A 86 21.69 -14.13 2.80
N TYR A 87 21.09 -15.13 3.46
CA TYR A 87 21.57 -15.70 4.71
C TYR A 87 22.02 -17.17 4.55
N GLU A 88 21.97 -17.73 3.34
CA GLU A 88 22.68 -18.96 2.99
C GLU A 88 24.16 -18.64 2.77
N GLU A 89 25.05 -19.30 3.53
CA GLU A 89 26.52 -19.27 3.34
C GLU A 89 26.96 -20.01 2.06
#